data_AF-A0A8S2VV00-F1
#
_entry.id   AF-A0A8S2VV00-F1
#
_cell.length_a   1.000
_cell.length_b   1.000
_cell.length_c   1.000
_cell.angle_alpha   90.00
_cell.angle_beta   90.00
_cell.angle_gamma   90.00
#
_symmetry.space_group_name_H-M   'P 1'
#
loop_
_entity.id
_entity.type
_entity.pdbx_description
1 polymer ?
#
loop_
_entity_poly.entity_id
_entity_poly.type
_entity_poly.pdbx_seq_one_letter_code
_entity_poly.pdbx_strand_id
1 'polypeptide(L)' 'MVARSYHEKVIDHYENPRNVGSFDKSDQNVGTGLVGAPACGDVMKLQILVDENGKITDAKFKTFGCGSAIA' A
#
# COMPACT_ATOMS: atom_id res chain seq x y z
N MET A 1 31.94 15.71 1.55
CA MET A 1 31.21 14.42 1.40
C MET A 1 29.74 14.78 1.16
N VAL A 2 29.25 14.60 -0.07
CA VAL A 2 27.89 14.99 -0.44
C VAL A 2 26.93 13.94 0.11
N ALA A 3 26.15 14.28 1.14
CA ALA A 3 25.07 13.44 1.61
C ALA A 3 24.00 13.36 0.51
N ARG A 4 23.69 12.16 0.02
CA ARG A 4 22.53 11.95 -0.84
C ARG A 4 21.29 12.02 0.03
N SER A 5 20.75 13.22 0.22
CA SER A 5 19.44 13.37 0.81
C SER A 5 18.41 12.79 -0.16
N TYR A 6 17.50 11.98 0.36
CA TYR A 6 16.31 11.60 -0.39
C TYR A 6 15.58 12.88 -0.82
N HIS A 7 15.07 12.90 -2.05
CA HIS A 7 14.31 14.04 -2.53
C HIS A 7 13.14 14.29 -1.55
N GLU A 8 12.86 15.55 -1.24
CA GLU A 8 11.80 15.94 -0.29
C GLU A 8 10.45 15.23 -0.53
N LYS A 9 10.13 14.87 -1.78
CA LYS A 9 8.94 14.10 -2.15
C LYS A 9 8.93 12.68 -1.59
N VAL A 10 10.10 12.03 -1.49
CA VAL A 10 10.25 10.68 -0.92
C VAL A 10 10.09 10.74 0.60
N ILE A 11 10.64 11.79 1.23
CA ILE A 11 10.50 12.02 2.67
C ILE A 11 9.03 12.33 3.02
N ASP A 12 8.38 13.22 2.27
CA ASP A 12 6.93 13.51 2.41
C ASP A 12 6.08 12.24 2.23
N HIS A 13 6.41 11.39 1.27
CA HIS A 13 5.68 10.14 1.06
C HIS A 13 5.89 9.13 2.19
N TYR A 14 7.07 9.11 2.80
CA TYR A 14 7.36 8.27 3.96
C TYR A 14 6.64 8.75 5.22
N GLU A 15 6.60 10.06 5.47
CA GLU A 15 5.94 10.65 6.63
C GLU A 15 4.40 10.70 6.48
N ASN A 16 3.89 10.91 5.26
CA ASN A 16 2.47 10.96 4.93
C ASN A 16 2.10 9.93 3.85
N PRO A 17 2.17 8.62 4.16
CA PRO A 17 1.95 7.59 3.16
C PRO A 17 0.49 7.64 2.69
N ARG A 18 0.31 7.97 1.42
CA ARG A 18 -1.02 8.12 0.81
C ARG A 18 -1.60 6.73 0.58
N ASN A 19 -2.88 6.56 0.92
CA ASN A 19 -3.65 5.32 0.75
C ASN A 19 -3.26 4.14 1.67
N VAL A 20 -2.64 4.43 2.81
CA VAL A 20 -2.45 3.42 3.86
C VAL A 20 -3.78 3.13 4.53
N GLY A 21 -4.15 1.84 4.55
CA GLY A 21 -5.37 1.41 5.21
C GLY A 21 -5.87 0.08 4.67
N SER A 22 -7.10 -0.24 5.03
CA SER A 22 -7.82 -1.40 4.50
C SER A 22 -9.26 -1.00 4.24
N PHE A 23 -9.84 -1.54 3.17
CA PHE A 23 -11.28 -1.50 2.98
C PHE A 23 -11.95 -2.64 3.73
N ASP A 24 -13.25 -2.50 3.97
CA ASP A 24 -14.07 -3.56 4.52
C ASP A 24 -14.01 -4.79 3.62
N LYS A 25 -13.93 -5.98 4.23
CA LYS A 25 -13.90 -7.26 3.52
C LYS A 25 -15.29 -7.68 3.02
N SER A 26 -16.35 -7.09 3.58
CA SER A 26 -17.72 -7.40 3.20
C SER A 26 -18.21 -6.63 1.98
N ASP A 27 -17.44 -5.65 1.50
CA ASP A 27 -17.77 -4.90 0.30
C ASP A 27 -17.48 -5.74 -0.95
N GLN A 28 -18.52 -6.02 -1.74
CA GLN A 28 -18.43 -6.84 -2.96
C GLN A 28 -17.64 -6.13 -4.07
N ASN A 29 -17.50 -4.81 -3.98
CA ASN A 29 -16.78 -4.00 -4.94
C ASN A 29 -15.27 -3.91 -4.62
N VAL A 30 -14.81 -4.55 -3.55
CA VAL A 30 -13.42 -4.53 -3.12
C VAL A 30 -12.69 -5.80 -3.56
N GLY A 31 -11.79 -5.64 -4.53
CA GLY A 31 -10.80 -6.66 -4.88
C GLY A 31 -9.67 -6.69 -3.85
N THR A 32 -9.37 -7.86 -3.28
CA THR A 32 -8.26 -8.03 -2.33
C THR A 32 -7.22 -8.98 -2.90
N GLY A 33 -5.98 -8.51 -3.07
CA GLY A 33 -4.81 -9.31 -3.42
C GLY A 33 -3.84 -9.36 -2.24
N LEU A 34 -3.51 -10.56 -1.77
CA LEU A 34 -2.48 -10.75 -0.75
C LEU A 34 -1.28 -11.41 -1.40
N VAL A 35 -0.12 -10.76 -1.33
CA VAL A 35 1.13 -11.17 -1.97
C VAL A 35 2.22 -11.22 -0.91
N GLY A 36 2.85 -12.38 -0.75
CA GLY A 36 3.98 -12.57 0.15
C GLY A 36 4.01 -13.97 0.76
N ALA A 37 5.19 -14.39 1.20
CA ALA A 37 5.37 -15.64 1.93
C ALA A 37 5.38 -15.33 3.43
N PRO A 38 4.52 -15.99 4.26
CA PRO A 38 4.52 -15.81 5.71
C PRO A 38 5.89 -16.07 6.35
N ALA A 39 6.73 -16.87 5.69
CA ALA A 39 8.06 -17.24 6.16
C ALA A 39 9.11 -16.12 6.04
N CYS A 40 8.91 -15.13 5.15
CA CYS A 40 9.88 -14.05 4.93
C CYS A 40 9.53 -12.76 5.67
N GLY A 41 8.38 -12.69 6.36
CA GLY A 41 7.98 -11.52 7.14
C GLY A 41 7.52 -10.31 6.32
N ASP A 42 7.64 -10.36 4.99
CA ASP A 42 7.17 -9.33 4.06
C ASP A 42 5.88 -9.80 3.37
N VAL A 43 4.74 -9.46 3.95
CA VAL A 43 3.41 -9.73 3.38
C VAL A 43 2.77 -8.41 3.01
N MET A 44 2.47 -8.21 1.73
CA MET A 44 1.75 -7.05 1.24
C MET A 44 0.30 -7.42 0.91
N LYS A 45 -0.64 -6.66 1.46
CA LYS A 45 -2.05 -6.72 1.10
C LYS A 45 -2.39 -5.48 0.27
N LEU A 46 -2.79 -5.69 -0.98
CA LEU A 46 -3.34 -4.66 -1.86
C LEU A 46 -4.85 -4.83 -1.93
N GLN A 47 -5.60 -3.74 -1.79
CA GLN A 47 -7.04 -3.72 -1.96
C GLN A 47 -7.42 -2.60 -2.93
N ILE A 48 -8.25 -2.92 -3.92
CA ILE A 48 -8.77 -1.97 -4.89
C ILE A 48 -10.29 -1.91 -4.76
N LEU A 49 -10.86 -0.71 -4.85
CA LEU A 49 -12.28 -0.47 -4.95
C LEU A 49 -12.62 -0.25 -6.43
N VAL A 50 -13.58 -1.00 -6.94
CA VAL A 50 -14.00 -0.96 -8.34
C VAL A 50 -15.43 -0.46 -8.41
N ASP A 51 -15.74 0.49 -9.30
CA ASP A 51 -17.11 0.93 -9.52
C ASP A 51 -17.91 -0.05 -10.41
N GLU A 52 -19.19 0.23 -10.58
CA GLU A 52 -20.10 -0.57 -11.42
C GLU A 52 -19.70 -0.58 -12.91
N ASN A 53 -18.85 0.37 -13.34
CA ASN A 53 -18.32 0.44 -14.70
C ASN A 53 -16.99 -0.33 -14.86
N GLY A 54 -16.51 -0.99 -13.80
CA GLY A 54 -15.23 -1.71 -13.81
C GLY A 54 -14.00 -0.81 -13.63
N LYS A 55 -14.17 0.45 -13.24
CA LYS A 55 -13.08 1.41 -13.04
C LYS A 55 -12.62 1.40 -11.58
N ILE A 56 -11.30 1.40 -11.38
CA ILE A 56 -10.71 1.52 -10.05
C ILE A 56 -10.92 2.95 -9.54
N THR A 57 -11.69 3.09 -8.46
CA THR A 57 -12.01 4.39 -7.84
C THR A 57 -11.09 4.71 -6.67
N ASP A 58 -10.62 3.70 -5.96
CA ASP A 58 -9.66 3.86 -4.87
C ASP A 58 -8.77 2.60 -4.74
N ALA A 59 -7.57 2.75 -4.20
CA ALA A 59 -6.63 1.66 -4.01
C ALA A 59 -5.85 1.87 -2.72
N LYS A 60 -5.97 0.94 -1.78
CA LYS A 60 -5.28 0.93 -0.48
C LYS A 60 -4.32 -0.22 -0.40
N PHE A 61 -3.18 0.01 0.24
CA PHE A 61 -2.21 -1.04 0.52
C PHE A 61 -1.89 -1.09 2.01
N LYS A 62 -1.57 -2.30 2.47
CA LYS A 62 -1.10 -2.56 3.82
C LYS A 62 0.03 -3.58 3.74
N THR A 63 1.23 -3.12 3.99
CA THR A 63 2.42 -3.97 4.15
C THR A 63 2.53 -4.38 5.61
N PHE A 64 2.74 -5.67 5.84
CA PHE A 64 3.11 -6.26 7.12
C PHE A 64 4.55 -6.71 6.95
N GLY A 65 5.50 -5.99 7.54
CA GLY A 65 6.94 -6.21 7.37
C GLY A 65 7.79 -5.02 7.80
N CYS A 66 9.11 -5.13 7.67
CA CYS A 66 10.08 -4.10 8.08
C CYS A 66 9.77 -2.76 7.40
N GLY A 67 9.89 -1.64 8.14
CA GLY A 67 9.47 -0.29 7.71
C GLY A 67 10.10 0.26 6.42
N SER A 68 11.01 -0.49 5.80
CA SER A 68 11.58 -0.28 4.46
C SER A 68 10.62 -0.56 3.30
N ALA A 69 9.48 -1.21 3.53
CA ALA A 69 8.49 -1.48 2.47
C ALA A 69 7.43 -0.36 2.28
N ILE A 70 7.57 0.76 2.99
CA ILE A 70 6.55 1.82 3.08
C ILE A 70 6.88 3.04 2.19
N ALA A 71 8.13 3.23 1.72
CA ALA A 71 8.51 4.31 0.80
C ALA A 71 9.49 3.90 -0.30
#